data_AF-A0A7X0JDL8-F1
#
_entry.id   AF-A0A7X0JDL8-F1
#
_cell.length_a   1.000
_cell.length_b   1.000
_cell.length_c   1.000
_cell.angle_alpha   90.00
_cell.angle_beta   90.00
_cell.angle_gamma   90.00
#
_symmetry.space_group_name_H-M   'P 1'
#
loop_
_entity.id
_entity.type
_entity.pdbx_description
1 polymer ?
#
loop_
_entity_poly.entity_id
_entity_poly.type
_entity_poly.pdbx_seq_one_letter_code
_entity_poly.pdbx_strand_id
1 'polypeptide(L)'
;MTNTDNISDIANEIETLSADLCRVNALIDVLGKPAMTKANELDKALQSAKDRFATALADQANKEREERLSRYSDITVTSTFEAGDNLISTGFTIRYMAKTWDMVLKDSVPKQHECNGFAALPDDVYDYLVSVKPQAIPSVIMKLAPGNPREAMSIYLQSKARGFFKSNWGALAV
;
A
#
# COMPACT_ATOMS: atom_id res chain seq x y z
N MET A 1 3.58 15.31 -17.49
CA MET A 1 3.27 16.25 -16.39
C MET A 1 3.21 15.43 -15.12
N THR A 2 4.30 15.46 -14.37
CA THR A 2 4.48 14.72 -13.13
C THR A 2 3.73 15.45 -12.03
N ASN A 3 2.98 14.72 -11.21
CA ASN A 3 2.20 15.21 -10.06
C ASN A 3 2.99 16.15 -9.12
N THR A 4 4.32 16.11 -9.17
CA THR A 4 5.25 16.99 -8.46
C THR A 4 4.93 18.47 -8.66
N ASP A 5 4.59 18.89 -9.89
CA ASP A 5 4.27 20.29 -10.20
C ASP A 5 3.00 20.73 -9.42
N ASN A 6 1.99 19.86 -9.33
CA ASN A 6 0.75 20.14 -8.58
C ASN A 6 0.98 20.22 -7.06
N ILE A 7 1.85 19.38 -6.48
CA ILE A 7 2.07 19.38 -5.02
C ILE A 7 2.85 20.62 -4.59
N SER A 8 3.89 21.01 -5.34
CA SER A 8 4.63 22.25 -5.08
C SER A 8 3.76 23.48 -5.22
N ASP A 9 2.86 23.51 -6.21
CA ASP A 9 1.95 24.63 -6.43
C ASP A 9 0.95 24.78 -5.28
N ILE A 10 0.38 23.66 -4.79
CA ILE A 10 -0.51 23.68 -3.62
C ILE A 10 0.25 24.10 -2.36
N ALA A 11 1.52 23.70 -2.19
CA ALA A 11 2.35 24.14 -1.06
C ALA A 11 2.57 25.67 -1.07
N ASN A 12 2.90 26.23 -2.24
CA ASN A 12 3.05 27.67 -2.42
C ASN A 12 1.72 28.43 -2.18
N GLU A 13 0.59 27.84 -2.59
CA GLU A 13 -0.76 28.36 -2.30
C GLU A 13 -1.00 28.41 -0.78
N ILE A 14 -0.67 27.33 -0.05
CA ILE A 14 -0.80 27.26 1.42
C ILE A 14 0.06 28.33 2.11
N GLU A 15 1.30 28.52 1.68
CA GLU A 15 2.20 29.53 2.24
C GLU A 15 1.65 30.95 2.02
N THR A 16 1.15 31.22 0.81
CA THR A 16 0.56 32.52 0.45
C THR A 16 -0.69 32.79 1.26
N LEU A 17 -1.62 31.84 1.33
CA LEU A 17 -2.85 31.95 2.11
C LEU A 17 -2.57 32.13 3.61
N SER A 18 -1.55 31.45 4.14
CA SER A 18 -1.13 31.59 5.54
C SER A 18 -0.55 32.99 5.81
N ALA A 19 0.29 33.51 4.90
CA ALA A 19 0.85 34.85 5.01
C ALA A 19 -0.24 35.93 4.93
N ASP A 20 -1.20 35.78 4.01
CA ASP A 20 -2.30 36.72 3.85
C ASP A 20 -3.28 36.67 5.04
N LEU A 21 -3.55 35.47 5.57
CA LEU A 21 -4.36 35.32 6.79
C LEU A 21 -3.68 36.01 7.98
N CYS A 22 -2.36 35.89 8.13
CA CYS A 22 -1.60 36.59 9.16
C CYS A 22 -1.73 38.12 9.04
N ARG A 23 -1.59 38.65 7.82
CA ARG A 23 -1.75 40.09 7.53
C ARG A 23 -3.16 40.58 7.83
N VAL A 24 -4.19 39.84 7.39
CA VAL A 24 -5.59 40.22 7.61
C VAL A 24 -5.94 40.15 9.08
N ASN A 25 -5.46 39.14 9.82
CA ASN A 25 -5.66 39.04 11.26
C ASN A 25 -5.07 40.23 12.02
N ALA A 26 -3.88 40.70 11.63
CA ALA A 26 -3.27 41.89 12.22
C ALA A 26 -4.07 43.19 11.98
N LEU A 27 -4.97 43.20 10.99
CA LEU A 27 -5.81 44.35 10.64
C LEU A 27 -7.24 44.24 11.22
N ILE A 28 -7.60 43.15 11.90
CA ILE A 28 -8.95 42.96 12.47
C ILE A 28 -9.30 44.05 13.46
N ASP A 29 -8.36 44.44 14.33
CA ASP A 29 -8.61 45.47 15.35
C ASP A 29 -8.84 46.86 14.75
N VAL A 30 -8.33 47.10 13.53
CA VAL A 30 -8.43 48.39 12.83
C VAL A 30 -9.64 48.43 11.90
N LEU A 31 -9.87 47.36 11.13
CA LEU A 31 -10.90 47.30 10.09
C LEU A 31 -12.20 46.64 10.57
N GLY A 32 -12.18 45.89 11.68
CA GLY A 32 -13.35 45.25 12.27
C GLY A 32 -13.99 44.19 11.39
N LYS A 33 -15.31 44.28 11.20
CA LYS A 33 -16.13 43.23 10.55
C LYS A 33 -15.66 42.82 9.14
N PRO A 34 -15.33 43.74 8.22
CA PRO A 34 -14.77 43.38 6.91
C PRO A 34 -13.52 42.50 6.96
N ALA A 35 -12.59 42.78 7.87
CA ALA A 35 -11.38 41.99 8.03
C ALA A 35 -11.66 40.60 8.63
N MET A 36 -12.60 40.50 9.58
CA MET A 36 -13.04 39.18 10.08
C MET A 36 -13.67 38.31 8.99
N THR A 37 -14.52 38.89 8.13
CA THR A 37 -15.11 38.14 7.00
C THR A 37 -14.01 37.63 6.07
N LYS A 38 -13.03 38.47 5.74
CA LYS A 38 -11.92 38.08 4.88
C LYS A 38 -11.00 37.03 5.52
N ALA A 39 -10.73 37.14 6.82
CA ALA A 39 -9.98 36.13 7.57
C ALA A 39 -10.69 34.76 7.53
N ASN A 40 -12.01 34.73 7.74
CA ASN A 40 -12.79 33.50 7.65
C ASN A 40 -12.80 32.88 6.23
N GLU A 41 -12.82 33.70 5.19
CA GLU A 41 -12.68 33.22 3.80
C GLU A 41 -11.30 32.61 3.56
N LEU A 42 -10.24 33.28 4.01
CA LEU A 42 -8.86 32.80 3.87
C LEU A 42 -8.63 31.52 4.68
N ASP A 43 -9.21 31.40 5.87
CA ASP A 43 -9.11 30.20 6.71
C ASP A 43 -9.76 28.98 6.04
N LYS A 44 -10.96 29.17 5.47
CA LYS A 44 -11.62 28.12 4.67
C LYS A 44 -10.82 27.73 3.42
N ALA A 45 -10.27 28.72 2.72
CA ALA A 45 -9.42 28.47 1.56
C ALA A 45 -8.15 27.69 1.95
N LEU A 46 -7.54 28.04 3.07
CA LEU A 46 -6.36 27.37 3.62
C LEU A 46 -6.68 25.92 4.00
N GLN A 47 -7.81 25.67 4.66
CA GLN A 47 -8.22 24.31 5.01
C GLN A 47 -8.47 23.47 3.75
N SER A 48 -9.17 24.02 2.76
CA SER A 48 -9.38 23.36 1.47
C SER A 48 -8.06 23.05 0.74
N ALA A 49 -7.10 23.98 0.76
CA ALA A 49 -5.77 23.76 0.19
C ALA A 49 -5.00 22.64 0.92
N LYS A 50 -5.07 22.58 2.26
CA LYS A 50 -4.48 21.49 3.06
C LYS A 50 -5.12 20.13 2.75
N ASP A 51 -6.43 20.08 2.62
CA ASP A 51 -7.15 18.83 2.30
C ASP A 51 -6.78 18.34 0.88
N ARG A 52 -6.65 19.26 -0.08
CA ARG A 52 -6.14 18.97 -1.43
C ARG A 52 -4.69 18.47 -1.38
N PHE A 53 -3.84 19.10 -0.57
CA PHE A 53 -2.44 18.69 -0.40
C PHE A 53 -2.34 17.26 0.16
N ALA A 54 -3.09 16.96 1.21
CA ALA A 54 -3.15 15.62 1.81
C ALA A 54 -3.63 14.56 0.80
N THR A 55 -4.65 14.89 0.01
CA THR A 55 -5.16 14.00 -1.05
C THR A 55 -4.11 13.77 -2.13
N ALA A 56 -3.46 14.83 -2.62
CA ALA A 56 -2.43 14.73 -3.64
C ALA A 56 -1.21 13.91 -3.17
N LEU A 57 -0.84 14.03 -1.89
CA LEU A 57 0.23 13.24 -1.29
C LEU A 57 -0.14 11.74 -1.23
N ALA A 58 -1.38 11.43 -0.83
CA ALA A 58 -1.87 10.06 -0.80
C ALA A 58 -1.93 9.43 -2.20
N ASP A 59 -2.42 10.19 -3.19
CA ASP A 59 -2.46 9.77 -4.59
C ASP A 59 -1.06 9.54 -5.16
N GLN A 60 -0.09 10.40 -4.80
CA GLN A 60 1.30 10.23 -5.22
C GLN A 60 1.90 8.94 -4.66
N ALA A 61 1.71 8.68 -3.37
CA ALA A 61 2.18 7.44 -2.74
C ALA A 61 1.52 6.19 -3.37
N ASN A 62 0.23 6.28 -3.72
CA ASN A 62 -0.49 5.20 -4.41
C ASN A 62 0.07 4.96 -5.82
N LYS A 63 0.30 6.03 -6.60
CA LYS A 63 0.87 5.91 -7.95
C LYS A 63 2.28 5.34 -7.92
N GLU A 64 3.15 5.83 -7.05
CA GLU A 64 4.50 5.30 -6.90
C GLU A 64 4.49 3.82 -6.51
N ARG A 65 3.54 3.43 -5.65
CA ARG A 65 3.32 2.02 -5.30
C ARG A 65 2.83 1.22 -6.51
N GLU A 66 1.83 1.70 -7.25
CA GLU A 66 1.32 1.03 -8.45
C GLU A 66 2.41 0.86 -9.51
N GLU A 67 3.20 1.90 -9.78
CA GLU A 67 4.34 1.87 -10.68
C GLU A 67 5.38 0.83 -10.22
N ARG A 68 5.72 0.83 -8.92
CA ARG A 68 6.63 -0.16 -8.33
C ARG A 68 6.11 -1.59 -8.50
N LEU A 69 4.80 -1.80 -8.33
CA LEU A 69 4.17 -3.11 -8.43
C LEU A 69 3.94 -3.56 -9.88
N SER A 70 3.83 -2.62 -10.83
CA SER A 70 3.59 -2.90 -12.26
C SER A 70 4.69 -3.72 -12.95
N ARG A 71 5.87 -3.82 -12.34
CA ARG A 71 6.99 -4.63 -12.84
C ARG A 71 6.83 -6.13 -12.59
N TYR A 72 5.84 -6.52 -11.77
CA TYR A 72 5.54 -7.90 -11.45
C TYR A 72 4.27 -8.37 -12.17
N SER A 73 4.28 -9.63 -12.62
CA SER A 73 3.09 -10.28 -13.19
C SER A 73 3.04 -11.76 -12.82
N ASP A 74 1.89 -12.37 -13.08
CA ASP A 74 1.70 -13.83 -13.10
C ASP A 74 2.17 -14.57 -11.84
N ILE A 75 1.86 -14.00 -10.66
CA ILE A 75 2.16 -14.66 -9.40
C ILE A 75 1.22 -15.85 -9.17
N THR A 76 1.82 -17.01 -8.93
CA THR A 76 1.12 -18.26 -8.64
C THR A 76 1.75 -18.91 -7.41
N VAL A 77 0.91 -19.43 -6.52
CA VAL A 77 1.35 -20.20 -5.36
C VAL A 77 0.87 -21.64 -5.53
N THR A 78 1.81 -22.56 -5.59
CA THR A 78 1.54 -23.99 -5.52
C THR A 78 1.85 -24.49 -4.11
N SER A 79 1.07 -25.48 -3.68
CA SER A 79 1.23 -26.13 -2.37
C SER A 79 1.44 -27.60 -2.61
N THR A 80 2.44 -28.17 -1.93
CA THR A 80 2.61 -29.61 -1.85
C THR A 80 1.85 -30.08 -0.62
N PHE A 81 0.59 -30.47 -0.81
CA PHE A 81 -0.18 -31.13 0.24
C PHE A 81 0.07 -32.62 0.14
N GLU A 82 0.73 -33.20 1.14
CA GLU A 82 0.64 -34.64 1.38
C GLU A 82 -0.59 -34.93 2.27
N ALA A 83 -1.25 -36.07 2.06
CA ALA A 83 -2.45 -36.41 2.81
C ALA A 83 -2.12 -36.54 4.31
N GLY A 84 -2.64 -35.59 5.12
CA GLY A 84 -2.38 -35.51 6.56
C GLY A 84 -1.54 -34.30 7.00
N ASP A 85 -1.07 -33.47 6.06
CA ASP A 85 -0.25 -32.31 6.37
C ASP A 85 -1.02 -31.20 7.10
N ASN A 86 -0.37 -30.63 8.12
CA ASN A 86 -0.83 -29.42 8.78
C ASN A 86 -0.23 -28.19 8.09
N LEU A 87 -0.80 -27.00 8.31
CA LEU A 87 -0.33 -25.75 7.70
C LEU A 87 1.13 -25.40 8.08
N ILE A 88 1.69 -26.06 9.10
CA ILE A 88 3.08 -25.90 9.55
C ILE A 88 4.03 -26.69 8.65
N SER A 89 3.69 -27.93 8.32
CA SER A 89 4.48 -28.82 7.46
C SER A 89 4.29 -28.53 5.97
N THR A 90 3.22 -27.82 5.59
CA THR A 90 2.96 -27.49 4.19
C THR A 90 4.05 -26.59 3.58
N GLY A 91 4.72 -27.11 2.56
CA GLY A 91 5.58 -26.35 1.66
C GLY A 91 4.76 -25.55 0.64
N PHE A 92 5.15 -24.29 0.42
CA PHE A 92 4.59 -23.45 -0.63
C PHE A 92 5.70 -23.09 -1.61
N THR A 93 5.46 -23.33 -2.90
CA THR A 93 6.34 -22.86 -3.97
C THR A 93 5.65 -21.70 -4.66
N ILE A 94 6.31 -20.55 -4.70
CA ILE A 94 5.76 -19.32 -5.25
C ILE A 94 6.54 -18.99 -6.51
N ARG A 95 5.82 -18.84 -7.62
CA ARG A 95 6.37 -18.46 -8.92
C ARG A 95 5.82 -17.11 -9.31
N TYR A 96 6.68 -16.21 -9.76
CA TYR A 96 6.27 -14.89 -10.24
C TYR A 96 7.16 -14.42 -11.39
N MET A 97 6.62 -13.57 -12.25
CA MET A 97 7.38 -12.88 -13.30
C MET A 97 7.81 -11.51 -12.77
N ALA A 98 9.07 -11.15 -13.00
CA ALA A 98 9.58 -9.81 -12.74
C ALA A 98 10.39 -9.32 -13.92
N LYS A 99 10.17 -8.07 -14.34
CA LYS A 99 11.03 -7.41 -15.33
C LYS A 99 12.44 -7.30 -14.79
N THR A 100 13.37 -7.98 -15.43
CA THR A 100 14.79 -7.99 -15.07
C THR A 100 15.59 -7.52 -16.27
N TRP A 101 16.61 -6.68 -16.04
CA TRP A 101 17.49 -6.23 -17.12
C TRP A 101 18.31 -7.41 -17.66
N ASP A 102 18.18 -7.69 -18.96
CA ASP A 102 18.98 -8.68 -19.65
C ASP A 102 20.14 -7.98 -20.37
N MET A 103 21.37 -8.32 -19.97
CA MET A 103 22.60 -7.70 -20.51
C MET A 103 22.86 -8.07 -21.97
N VAL A 104 22.29 -9.18 -22.47
CA VAL A 104 22.45 -9.64 -23.85
C VAL A 104 21.49 -8.90 -24.77
N LEU A 105 20.21 -8.84 -24.39
CA LEU A 105 19.18 -8.15 -25.16
C LEU A 105 19.20 -6.62 -24.97
N LYS A 106 19.90 -6.13 -23.94
CA LYS A 106 19.92 -4.72 -23.52
C LYS A 106 18.51 -4.17 -23.32
N ASP A 107 17.63 -5.01 -22.77
CA ASP A 107 16.23 -4.69 -22.54
C ASP A 107 15.72 -5.34 -21.24
N SER A 108 14.64 -4.80 -20.70
CA SER A 108 13.98 -5.33 -19.50
C SER A 108 12.96 -6.40 -19.90
N VAL A 109 13.38 -7.66 -19.81
CA VAL A 109 12.54 -8.80 -20.15
C VAL A 109 11.87 -9.41 -18.92
N PRO A 110 10.62 -9.90 -19.02
CA PRO A 110 9.99 -10.69 -17.96
C PRO A 110 10.79 -11.97 -17.73
N LYS A 111 11.30 -12.15 -16.51
CA LYS A 111 11.98 -13.38 -16.09
C LYS A 111 11.19 -14.04 -14.98
N GLN A 112 11.05 -15.36 -15.05
CA GLN A 112 10.42 -16.14 -14.01
C GLN A 112 11.37 -16.30 -12.83
N HIS A 113 10.84 -16.07 -11.63
CA HIS A 113 11.48 -16.30 -10.35
C HIS A 113 10.69 -17.33 -9.57
N GLU A 114 11.39 -18.11 -8.75
CA GLU A 114 10.80 -19.13 -7.89
C GLU A 114 11.34 -18.97 -6.47
N CYS A 115 10.43 -19.01 -5.50
CA CYS A 115 10.74 -18.92 -4.07
C CYS A 115 10.06 -20.06 -3.31
N ASN A 116 10.79 -20.63 -2.34
CA ASN A 116 10.27 -21.65 -1.45
C ASN A 116 9.74 -21.01 -0.16
N GLY A 117 8.46 -20.68 -0.17
CA GLY A 117 7.74 -20.12 0.96
C GLY A 117 7.68 -18.59 0.97
N PHE A 118 6.65 -18.08 1.66
CA PHE A 118 6.34 -16.66 1.67
C PHE A 118 7.36 -15.79 2.42
N ALA A 119 8.15 -16.37 3.32
CA ALA A 119 9.22 -15.64 4.04
C ALA A 119 10.44 -15.33 3.15
N ALA A 120 10.58 -16.03 2.02
CA ALA A 120 11.65 -15.81 1.06
C ALA A 120 11.26 -14.81 -0.05
N LEU A 121 10.03 -14.29 -0.03
CA LEU A 121 9.58 -13.32 -1.01
C LEU A 121 10.18 -11.94 -0.72
N PRO A 122 10.63 -11.21 -1.76
CA PRO A 122 10.93 -9.79 -1.62
C PRO A 122 9.68 -9.00 -1.19
N ASP A 123 9.86 -7.97 -0.37
CA ASP A 123 8.75 -7.15 0.19
C ASP A 123 7.80 -6.62 -0.89
N ASP A 124 8.33 -6.19 -2.03
CA ASP A 124 7.52 -5.67 -3.13
C ASP A 124 6.68 -6.76 -3.82
N VAL A 125 7.17 -8.00 -3.90
CA VAL A 125 6.43 -9.14 -4.44
C VAL A 125 5.37 -9.60 -3.45
N TYR A 126 5.68 -9.58 -2.16
CA TYR A 126 4.70 -9.81 -1.10
C TYR A 126 3.57 -8.76 -1.16
N ASP A 127 3.91 -7.48 -1.34
CA ASP A 127 2.93 -6.43 -1.45
C ASP A 127 2.06 -6.56 -2.70
N TYR A 128 2.64 -6.98 -3.83
CA TYR A 128 1.90 -7.35 -5.05
C TYR A 128 0.91 -8.50 -4.80
N LEU A 129 1.35 -9.57 -4.15
CA LEU A 129 0.52 -10.74 -3.83
C LEU A 129 -0.69 -10.34 -2.98
N VAL A 130 -0.46 -9.55 -1.94
CA VAL A 130 -1.49 -9.22 -0.95
C VAL A 130 -2.45 -8.14 -1.47
N SER A 131 -1.96 -7.20 -2.28
CA SER A 131 -2.73 -6.03 -2.70
C SER A 131 -3.35 -6.15 -4.09
N VAL A 132 -2.67 -6.83 -5.03
CA VAL A 132 -3.09 -6.89 -6.45
C VAL A 132 -3.63 -8.27 -6.82
N LYS A 133 -3.05 -9.34 -6.27
CA LYS A 133 -3.43 -10.73 -6.61
C LYS A 133 -3.74 -11.59 -5.36
N PRO A 134 -4.64 -11.15 -4.46
CA PRO A 134 -4.94 -11.90 -3.24
C PRO A 134 -5.53 -13.29 -3.51
N GLN A 135 -6.13 -13.52 -4.68
CA GLN A 135 -6.65 -14.82 -5.12
C GLN A 135 -5.57 -15.90 -5.30
N ALA A 136 -4.30 -15.50 -5.47
CA ALA A 136 -3.20 -16.45 -5.55
C ALA A 136 -2.80 -16.99 -4.15
N ILE A 137 -3.27 -16.37 -3.07
CA ILE A 137 -3.02 -16.85 -1.71
C ILE A 137 -3.84 -18.13 -1.47
N PRO A 138 -3.22 -19.23 -1.03
CA PRO A 138 -3.91 -20.47 -0.73
C PRO A 138 -5.07 -20.27 0.25
N SER A 139 -6.21 -20.88 -0.05
CA SER A 139 -7.45 -20.74 0.74
C SER A 139 -7.26 -21.12 2.21
N VAL A 140 -6.38 -22.08 2.51
CA VAL A 140 -6.03 -22.50 3.87
C VAL A 140 -5.38 -21.37 4.70
N ILE A 141 -4.62 -20.48 4.06
CA ILE A 141 -4.06 -19.29 4.70
C ILE A 141 -5.15 -18.22 4.80
N MET A 142 -5.93 -18.02 3.74
CA MET A 142 -7.02 -17.04 3.72
C MET A 142 -8.08 -17.30 4.81
N LYS A 143 -8.28 -18.55 5.21
CA LYS A 143 -9.17 -18.92 6.33
C LYS A 143 -8.72 -18.37 7.69
N LEU A 144 -7.44 -17.99 7.86
CA LEU A 144 -6.94 -17.39 9.11
C LEU A 144 -7.53 -16.00 9.36
N ALA A 145 -7.80 -15.23 8.30
CA ALA A 145 -8.52 -13.97 8.35
C ALA A 145 -9.36 -13.79 7.07
N PRO A 146 -10.60 -14.28 7.06
CA PRO A 146 -11.46 -14.21 5.88
C PRO A 146 -11.68 -12.76 5.42
N GLY A 147 -11.44 -12.48 4.14
CA GLY A 147 -11.63 -11.15 3.56
C GLY A 147 -10.50 -10.14 3.83
N ASN A 148 -9.49 -10.51 4.63
CA ASN A 148 -8.33 -9.67 4.88
C ASN A 148 -7.02 -10.39 4.54
N PRO A 149 -6.57 -10.35 3.27
CA PRO A 149 -5.37 -11.06 2.81
C PRO A 149 -4.10 -10.68 3.59
N ARG A 150 -3.97 -9.41 3.98
CA ARG A 150 -2.79 -8.90 4.70
C ARG A 150 -2.71 -9.45 6.12
N GLU A 151 -3.86 -9.49 6.78
CA GLU A 151 -3.96 -10.06 8.13
C GLU A 151 -3.78 -11.58 8.12
N ALA A 152 -4.39 -12.27 7.15
CA ALA A 152 -4.23 -13.72 6.97
C ALA A 152 -2.75 -14.12 6.81
N MET A 153 -2.03 -13.40 5.94
CA MET A 153 -0.60 -13.60 5.74
C MET A 153 0.24 -13.24 6.98
N SER A 154 -0.09 -12.15 7.68
CA SER A 154 0.58 -11.78 8.92
C SER A 154 0.43 -12.85 10.00
N ILE A 155 -0.79 -13.35 10.21
CA ILE A 155 -1.07 -14.46 11.15
C ILE A 155 -0.29 -15.70 10.72
N TYR A 156 -0.25 -16.01 9.42
CA TYR A 156 0.49 -17.15 8.90
C TYR A 156 2.00 -17.05 9.17
N LEU A 157 2.64 -15.93 8.82
CA LEU A 157 4.08 -15.74 9.01
C LEU A 157 4.45 -15.76 10.49
N GLN A 158 3.64 -15.12 11.35
CA GLN A 158 3.86 -15.14 12.80
C GLN A 158 3.68 -16.54 13.40
N SER A 159 2.65 -17.27 12.98
CA SER A 159 2.37 -18.63 13.45
C SER A 159 3.45 -19.61 13.01
N LYS A 160 3.92 -19.47 11.77
CA LYS A 160 5.02 -20.27 11.22
C LYS A 160 6.33 -20.03 11.96
N ALA A 161 6.66 -18.76 12.28
CA ALA A 161 7.84 -18.42 13.08
C ALA A 161 7.76 -18.96 14.52
N ARG A 162 6.56 -19.01 15.10
CA ARG A 162 6.33 -19.56 16.45
C ARG A 162 6.24 -21.09 16.49
N GLY A 163 6.10 -21.75 15.35
CA GLY A 163 5.96 -23.21 15.26
C GLY A 163 4.57 -23.75 15.64
N PHE A 164 3.55 -22.90 15.75
CA PHE A 164 2.17 -23.33 15.98
C PHE A 164 1.17 -22.32 15.44
N PHE A 165 0.02 -22.80 14.96
CA PHE A 165 -1.12 -21.95 14.59
C PHE A 165 -2.14 -21.99 15.73
N LYS A 166 -2.61 -20.82 16.20
CA LYS A 166 -3.73 -20.78 17.15
C LYS A 166 -4.93 -21.47 16.50
N SER A 167 -5.42 -22.52 17.14
CA SER A 167 -6.52 -23.35 16.64
C SER A 167 -7.77 -22.50 16.44
N ASN A 168 -8.04 -22.12 15.19
CA ASN A 168 -9.41 -22.01 14.68
C ASN A 168 -9.78 -23.23 13.81
N TRP A 169 -8.90 -24.24 13.80
CA TRP A 169 -9.07 -25.54 13.14
C TRP A 169 -9.91 -26.53 13.98
N GLY A 170 -10.57 -26.07 15.04
CA GLY A 170 -11.52 -26.86 15.84
C GLY A 170 -12.99 -26.70 15.46
N ALA A 171 -13.34 -25.85 14.48
CA ALA A 171 -14.74 -25.58 14.12
C ALA A 171 -15.28 -26.41 12.93
N LEU A 172 -14.50 -27.37 12.41
CA LEU A 172 -14.95 -28.27 11.32
C LEU A 172 -15.01 -29.75 11.74
N ALA A 173 -15.17 -30.01 13.04
CA ALA A 173 -15.58 -31.31 13.56
C ALA A 173 -17.02 -31.22 14.08
N VAL A 174 -17.98 -31.01 13.18
CA VAL A 174 -19.38 -31.47 13.30
C VAL A 174 -19.87 -31.86 11.91
#